data_AF-A0A973NVV0-F1
#
_entry.id   AF-A0A973NVV0-F1
#
_cell.length_a   1.000
_cell.length_b   1.000
_cell.length_c   1.000
_cell.angle_alpha   90.00
_cell.angle_beta   90.00
_cell.angle_gamma   90.00
#
_symmetry.space_group_name_H-M   'P 1'
#
loop_
_entity.id
_entity.type
_entity.pdbx_description
1 polymer ?
#
loop_
_entity_poly.entity_id
_entity_poly.type
_entity_poly.pdbx_seq_one_letter_code
_entity_poly.pdbx_strand_id
1 'polypeptide(L)'
;MDTARIQLPRHGLLTFTATTDADRGEVTYQFRAPHAAGALVLTPCHTALQHKEKALPNGVRIQFGTGERWPEDRRADLPTIYGVRLVSGVILDPFEYLCGDDWNRWIRFHRPTGRRTSCPAPDATTKYMSAIVAEVLIVWCSRPDVDQLVLAVARREAPGRLASIRTDLQRRRDEIAKLEAEIAQLETLAAGIRAVTETPEVSHP
;
A
#
# COMPACT_ATOMS: atom_id res chain seq x y z
N MET A 1 20.18 10.17 16.11
CA MET A 1 19.91 10.78 14.80
C MET A 1 21.03 10.31 13.90
N ASP A 2 20.73 9.34 13.05
CA ASP A 2 21.77 8.61 12.31
C ASP A 2 21.95 9.26 10.95
N THR A 3 23.18 9.60 10.60
CA THR A 3 23.51 10.23 9.32
C THR A 3 24.24 9.22 8.43
N ALA A 4 23.74 9.00 7.23
CA ALA A 4 24.36 8.13 6.23
C ALA A 4 24.79 8.94 5.00
N ARG A 5 25.84 8.46 4.33
CA ARG A 5 26.39 9.02 3.09
C ARG A 5 26.60 7.89 2.09
N ILE A 6 25.93 7.97 0.95
CA ILE A 6 25.91 6.90 -0.06
C ILE A 6 26.15 7.51 -1.43
N GLN A 7 27.06 6.93 -2.21
CA GLN A 7 27.30 7.37 -3.58
C GLN A 7 26.25 6.74 -4.51
N LEU A 8 25.35 7.57 -5.07
CA LEU A 8 24.41 7.12 -6.08
C LEU A 8 25.10 7.06 -7.45
N PRO A 9 25.00 5.94 -8.20
CA PRO A 9 25.49 5.87 -9.57
C PRO A 9 24.85 6.98 -10.40
N ARG A 10 25.68 7.80 -11.07
CA ARG A 10 25.25 8.90 -11.96
C ARG A 10 24.52 10.08 -11.31
N HIS A 11 24.28 10.04 -10.00
CA HIS A 11 23.49 11.06 -9.30
C HIS A 11 24.25 11.77 -8.17
N GLY A 12 25.46 11.33 -7.86
CA GLY A 12 26.31 11.97 -6.87
C GLY A 12 26.07 11.46 -5.45
N LEU A 13 26.56 12.21 -4.46
CA LEU A 13 26.48 11.81 -3.06
C LEU A 13 25.08 12.08 -2.49
N LEU A 14 24.41 11.02 -2.05
CA LEU A 14 23.21 11.07 -1.24
C LEU A 14 23.59 11.16 0.24
N THR A 15 23.04 12.14 0.92
CA THR A 15 23.13 12.29 2.37
C THR A 15 21.73 12.21 2.95
N PHE A 16 21.55 11.51 4.05
CA PHE A 16 20.29 11.57 4.78
C PHE A 16 20.47 11.37 6.27
N THR A 17 19.49 11.91 7.02
CA THR A 17 19.36 11.76 8.47
C THR A 17 18.06 11.06 8.81
N ALA A 18 18.12 10.06 9.67
CA ALA A 18 16.95 9.33 10.13
C ALA A 18 16.49 9.79 11.53
N THR A 19 15.18 9.99 11.67
CA THR A 19 14.50 10.23 12.96
C THR A 19 13.38 9.22 13.13
N THR A 20 13.35 8.55 14.28
CA THR A 20 12.41 7.46 14.57
C THR A 20 11.34 7.92 15.55
N ASP A 21 10.08 7.66 15.19
CA ASP A 21 8.93 7.73 16.06
C ASP A 21 8.50 6.28 16.38
N ALA A 22 8.97 5.79 17.53
CA ALA A 22 8.74 4.42 17.96
C ALA A 22 7.27 4.14 18.28
N ASP A 23 6.54 5.14 18.80
CA ASP A 23 5.13 5.01 19.16
C ASP A 23 4.25 4.81 17.91
N ARG A 24 4.63 5.48 16.83
CA ARG A 24 3.94 5.37 15.54
C ARG A 24 4.52 4.28 14.63
N GLY A 25 5.68 3.71 14.98
CA GLY A 25 6.42 2.79 14.11
C GLY A 25 6.82 3.46 12.79
N GLU A 26 7.17 4.74 12.84
CA GLU A 26 7.48 5.56 11.67
C GLU A 26 8.95 6.00 11.71
N VAL A 27 9.62 6.03 10.55
CA VAL A 27 10.95 6.64 10.43
C VAL A 27 10.97 7.63 9.29
N THR A 28 11.40 8.84 9.63
CA THR A 28 11.55 9.93 8.70
C THR A 28 13.00 10.02 8.25
N TYR A 29 13.22 9.91 6.94
CA TYR A 29 14.49 10.08 6.27
C TYR A 29 14.49 11.43 5.55
N GLN A 30 15.16 12.42 6.14
CA GLN A 30 15.43 13.69 5.47
C GLN A 30 16.66 13.52 4.58
N PHE A 31 16.54 13.74 3.28
CA PHE A 31 17.63 13.52 2.32
C PHE A 31 18.00 14.76 1.52
N ARG A 32 19.26 14.76 1.06
CA ARG A 32 19.81 15.74 0.12
C ARG A 32 20.85 15.06 -0.78
N ALA A 33 20.78 15.37 -2.07
CA ALA A 33 21.70 14.97 -3.11
C ALA A 33 21.72 16.06 -4.21
N PRO A 34 22.65 16.02 -5.19
CA PRO A 34 22.63 16.95 -6.32
C PRO A 34 21.26 16.98 -7.02
N HIS A 35 20.64 18.16 -7.10
CA HIS A 35 19.30 18.37 -7.67
C HIS A 35 18.14 17.61 -6.98
N ALA A 36 18.36 17.00 -5.81
CA ALA A 36 17.34 16.24 -5.10
C ALA A 36 17.34 16.56 -3.60
N ALA A 37 16.17 16.87 -3.04
CA ALA A 37 16.00 17.05 -1.60
C ALA A 37 14.57 16.77 -1.17
N GLY A 38 14.39 16.40 0.09
CA GLY A 38 13.06 16.24 0.70
C GLY A 38 13.08 15.22 1.82
N ALA A 39 11.90 14.73 2.18
CA ALA A 39 11.70 13.75 3.22
C ALA A 39 10.92 12.54 2.72
N LEU A 40 11.27 11.36 3.25
CA LEU A 40 10.52 10.13 3.11
C LEU A 40 10.14 9.61 4.49
N VAL A 41 8.86 9.36 4.72
CA VAL A 41 8.38 8.70 5.95
C VAL A 41 8.09 7.24 5.62
N LEU A 42 8.85 6.34 6.22
CA LEU A 42 8.68 4.90 6.08
C LEU A 42 7.86 4.39 7.25
N THR A 43 6.83 3.59 6.95
CA THR A 43 5.96 2.95 7.94
C THR A 43 5.72 1.52 7.49
N PRO A 44 5.93 0.51 8.35
CA PRO A 44 5.43 -0.84 8.10
C PRO A 44 3.94 -0.80 7.74
N CYS A 45 3.52 -1.57 6.74
CA CYS A 45 2.11 -1.69 6.39
C CYS A 45 1.80 -3.05 5.76
N HIS A 46 0.51 -3.37 5.67
CA HIS A 46 0.05 -4.53 4.93
C HIS A 46 0.01 -4.20 3.43
N THR A 47 0.63 -5.03 2.60
CA THR A 47 0.59 -4.84 1.13
C THR A 47 -0.76 -5.28 0.54
N ALA A 48 -1.18 -4.57 -0.52
CA ALA A 48 -2.48 -4.74 -1.19
C ALA A 48 -2.80 -6.19 -1.58
N LEU A 49 -1.79 -6.93 -2.00
CA LEU A 49 -1.91 -8.27 -2.54
C LEU A 49 -1.98 -9.36 -1.44
N GLN A 50 -1.58 -9.05 -0.20
CA GLN A 50 -1.48 -10.04 0.89
C GLN A 50 -2.35 -9.69 2.11
N HIS A 51 -3.27 -8.71 1.98
CA HIS A 51 -4.03 -8.09 3.07
C HIS A 51 -4.78 -9.03 4.02
N LYS A 52 -5.11 -10.25 3.60
CA LYS A 52 -6.13 -11.06 4.29
C LYS A 52 -5.59 -12.10 5.25
N GLU A 53 -4.32 -12.48 5.18
CA GLU A 53 -3.83 -13.65 5.93
C GLU A 53 -2.72 -13.33 6.92
N LYS A 54 -1.92 -12.28 6.67
CA LYS A 54 -0.80 -11.95 7.56
C LYS A 54 -1.24 -11.07 8.73
N ALA A 55 -0.93 -11.56 9.94
CA ALA A 55 -1.17 -10.85 11.19
C ALA A 55 -0.26 -9.63 11.35
N LEU A 56 0.98 -9.72 10.86
CA LEU A 56 1.97 -8.64 10.91
C LEU A 56 2.10 -7.93 9.55
N PRO A 57 2.41 -6.62 9.56
CA PRO A 57 2.83 -5.89 8.37
C PRO A 57 3.98 -6.61 7.65
N ASN A 58 3.87 -6.70 6.34
CA ASN A 58 4.79 -7.42 5.46
C ASN A 58 5.39 -6.52 4.37
N GLY A 59 4.99 -5.26 4.31
CA GLY A 59 5.57 -4.29 3.40
C GLY A 59 5.82 -2.96 4.09
N VAL A 60 6.21 -1.98 3.28
CA VAL A 60 6.54 -0.64 3.72
C VAL A 60 5.76 0.35 2.88
N ARG A 61 5.09 1.26 3.56
CA ARG A 61 4.57 2.49 2.97
C ARG A 61 5.67 3.53 3.04
N ILE A 62 6.00 4.10 1.89
CA ILE A 62 6.86 5.27 1.77
C ILE A 62 5.96 6.45 1.46
N GLN A 63 5.78 7.33 2.43
CA GLN A 63 5.10 8.60 2.26
C GLN A 63 6.11 9.67 1.85
N PHE A 64 5.74 10.48 0.86
CA PHE A 64 6.53 11.64 0.45
C PHE A 64 6.18 12.85 1.32
N GLY A 65 7.20 13.49 1.89
CA GLY A 65 7.06 14.63 2.79
C GLY A 65 6.61 14.24 4.20
N THR A 66 6.76 15.19 5.12
CA THR A 66 6.40 15.09 6.53
C THR A 66 5.00 15.67 6.80
N GLY A 67 4.41 15.30 7.93
CA GLY A 67 3.10 15.79 8.36
C GLY A 67 1.94 14.86 8.02
N GLU A 68 0.73 15.43 7.97
CA GLU A 68 -0.51 14.67 7.79
C GLU A 68 -0.55 13.89 6.46
N ARG A 69 -1.19 12.73 6.49
CA ARG A 69 -1.33 11.89 5.31
C ARG A 69 -2.14 12.59 4.21
N TRP A 70 -3.12 13.40 4.56
CA TRP A 70 -3.96 14.13 3.60
C TRP A 70 -4.16 15.56 4.06
N PRO A 71 -4.17 16.56 3.14
CA PRO A 71 -3.94 16.43 1.70
C PRO A 71 -2.45 16.34 1.34
N GLU A 72 -2.11 15.47 0.40
CA GLU A 72 -0.72 15.07 0.10
C GLU A 72 0.15 16.23 -0.44
N ASP A 73 -0.45 17.18 -1.15
CA ASP A 73 0.22 18.33 -1.76
C ASP A 73 0.59 19.42 -0.75
N ARG A 74 0.11 19.31 0.49
CA ARG A 74 0.38 20.24 1.60
C ARG A 74 1.38 19.70 2.62
N ARG A 75 1.88 18.49 2.44
CA ARG A 75 2.94 17.95 3.29
C ARG A 75 4.18 18.85 3.20
N ALA A 76 4.88 18.98 4.32
CA ALA A 76 6.16 19.66 4.35
C ALA A 76 7.23 18.78 3.71
N ASP A 77 8.33 19.39 3.27
CA ASP A 77 9.52 18.69 2.80
C ASP A 77 9.27 17.67 1.68
N LEU A 78 8.32 17.94 0.78
CA LEU A 78 8.05 17.06 -0.35
C LEU A 78 9.32 16.85 -1.20
N PRO A 79 9.63 15.59 -1.60
CA PRO A 79 10.73 15.29 -2.51
C PRO A 79 10.66 16.16 -3.75
N THR A 80 11.75 16.86 -4.02
CA THR A 80 11.93 17.69 -5.21
C THR A 80 13.16 17.20 -5.94
N ILE A 81 13.02 16.81 -7.20
CA ILE A 81 14.11 16.32 -8.05
C ILE A 81 14.12 17.10 -9.36
N TYR A 82 15.25 17.70 -9.72
CA TYR A 82 15.38 18.58 -10.90
C TYR A 82 14.30 19.69 -10.91
N GLY A 83 13.91 20.20 -9.74
CA GLY A 83 12.83 21.17 -9.58
C GLY A 83 11.41 20.60 -9.68
N VAL A 84 11.25 19.30 -9.96
CA VAL A 84 9.95 18.62 -9.98
C VAL A 84 9.60 18.15 -8.57
N ARG A 85 8.57 18.77 -7.98
CA ARG A 85 7.99 18.35 -6.71
C ARG A 85 7.14 17.11 -6.90
N LEU A 86 7.43 16.05 -6.16
CA LEU A 86 6.69 14.81 -6.14
C LEU A 86 5.65 14.82 -5.02
N VAL A 87 4.56 14.10 -5.22
CA VAL A 87 3.45 13.95 -4.26
C VAL A 87 3.11 12.47 -4.09
N SER A 88 2.25 12.20 -3.10
CA SER A 88 1.76 10.88 -2.75
C SER A 88 2.77 10.01 -2.00
N GLY A 89 2.91 8.75 -2.40
CA GLY A 89 3.75 7.76 -1.76
C GLY A 89 3.57 6.43 -2.46
N VAL A 90 4.27 5.42 -1.98
CA VAL A 90 4.25 4.09 -2.57
C VAL A 90 4.11 3.06 -1.46
N ILE A 91 3.43 1.96 -1.75
CA ILE A 91 3.38 0.79 -0.88
C ILE A 91 4.06 -0.34 -1.65
N LEU A 92 5.07 -0.93 -1.04
CA LEU A 92 5.85 -2.00 -1.66
C LEU A 92 6.27 -3.04 -0.64
N ASP A 93 6.60 -4.23 -1.12
CA ASP A 93 7.40 -5.20 -0.39
C ASP A 93 8.89 -4.87 -0.63
N PRO A 94 9.68 -4.59 0.43
CA PRO A 94 11.09 -4.23 0.26
C PRO A 94 11.92 -5.31 -0.43
N PHE A 95 11.64 -6.60 -0.19
CA PHE A 95 12.39 -7.69 -0.79
C PHE A 95 12.06 -7.80 -2.28
N GLU A 96 10.78 -7.78 -2.65
CA GLU A 96 10.37 -7.79 -4.06
C GLU A 96 10.91 -6.58 -4.84
N TYR A 97 10.96 -5.40 -4.20
CA TYR A 97 11.48 -4.19 -4.84
C TYR A 97 13.01 -4.20 -5.01
N LEU A 98 13.74 -4.64 -4.00
CA LEU A 98 15.22 -4.63 -4.02
C LEU A 98 15.78 -5.78 -4.86
N CYS A 99 15.17 -6.97 -4.77
CA CYS A 99 15.66 -8.20 -5.41
C CYS A 99 14.93 -8.56 -6.72
N GLY A 100 13.82 -7.90 -7.04
CA GLY A 100 13.08 -8.16 -8.28
C GLY A 100 13.85 -7.75 -9.54
N ASP A 101 13.49 -8.38 -10.66
CA ASP A 101 13.96 -8.02 -11.99
C ASP A 101 13.67 -6.54 -12.27
N ASP A 102 14.48 -5.89 -13.14
CA ASP A 102 14.45 -4.44 -13.39
C ASP A 102 13.05 -3.84 -13.65
N TRP A 103 12.08 -4.65 -14.10
CA TRP A 103 10.67 -4.27 -14.28
C TRP A 103 9.97 -3.84 -12.98
N ASN A 104 10.33 -4.41 -11.82
CA ASN A 104 9.75 -4.06 -10.51
C ASN A 104 10.35 -2.79 -9.89
N ARG A 105 11.47 -2.27 -10.43
CA ARG A 105 12.12 -1.04 -9.94
C ARG A 105 11.53 0.24 -10.53
N TRP A 106 10.69 0.12 -11.55
CA TRP A 106 10.02 1.26 -12.18
C TRP A 106 8.71 1.60 -11.47
N ILE A 107 8.82 2.07 -10.23
CA ILE A 107 7.69 2.74 -9.59
C ILE A 107 7.45 4.07 -10.31
N ARG A 108 6.25 4.28 -10.83
CA ARG A 108 5.87 5.59 -11.38
C ARG A 108 5.56 6.54 -10.24
N PHE A 109 6.34 7.60 -10.15
CA PHE A 109 6.06 8.70 -9.22
C PHE A 109 5.22 9.77 -9.89
N HIS A 110 4.50 10.53 -9.08
CA HIS A 110 3.55 11.52 -9.55
C HIS A 110 3.96 12.92 -9.10
N ARG A 111 3.66 13.91 -9.95
CA ARG A 111 3.77 15.34 -9.64
C ARG A 111 2.37 15.96 -9.62
N PRO A 112 2.13 17.00 -8.81
CA PRO A 112 0.84 17.66 -8.76
C PRO A 112 0.60 18.45 -10.05
N THR A 113 -0.64 18.41 -10.56
CA THR A 113 -1.12 19.26 -11.66
C THR A 113 -2.26 20.19 -11.23
N GLY A 114 -2.75 20.03 -10.01
CA GLY A 114 -3.82 20.80 -9.41
C GLY A 114 -4.08 20.32 -7.98
N ARG A 115 -5.10 20.87 -7.33
CA ARG A 115 -5.40 20.61 -5.90
C ARG A 115 -5.66 19.13 -5.57
N ARG A 116 -6.17 18.36 -6.53
CA ARG A 116 -6.54 16.94 -6.34
C ARG A 116 -6.13 16.07 -7.52
N THR A 117 -5.29 16.60 -8.40
CA THR A 117 -4.88 15.93 -9.64
C THR A 117 -3.37 15.85 -9.69
N SER A 118 -2.88 14.73 -10.19
CA SER A 118 -1.48 14.49 -10.42
C SER A 118 -1.29 13.82 -11.78
N CYS A 119 -0.08 13.92 -12.32
CA CYS A 119 0.34 13.17 -13.49
C CYS A 119 1.70 12.52 -13.23
N PRO A 120 2.09 11.51 -14.03
CA PRO A 120 3.41 10.92 -13.93
C PRO A 120 4.51 11.98 -14.00
N ALA A 121 5.52 11.83 -13.15
CA ALA A 121 6.74 12.63 -13.21
C ALA A 121 7.60 12.20 -14.43
N PRO A 122 8.47 13.09 -14.95
CA PRO A 122 9.38 12.75 -16.04
C PRO A 122 10.27 11.55 -15.69
N ASP A 123 10.62 10.73 -16.69
CA ASP A 123 11.40 9.49 -16.49
C ASP A 123 12.71 9.71 -15.73
N ALA A 124 13.43 10.80 -16.02
CA ALA A 124 14.68 11.13 -15.32
C ALA A 124 14.45 11.41 -13.83
N THR A 125 13.34 12.08 -13.49
CA THR A 125 12.92 12.28 -12.10
C THR A 125 12.57 10.95 -11.45
N THR A 126 11.82 10.11 -12.16
CA THR A 126 11.38 8.81 -11.66
C THR A 126 12.57 7.89 -11.37
N LYS A 127 13.51 7.75 -12.31
CA LYS A 127 14.73 6.93 -12.13
C LYS A 127 15.57 7.40 -10.94
N TYR A 128 15.74 8.71 -10.79
CA TYR A 128 16.50 9.27 -9.68
C TYR A 128 15.77 9.02 -8.34
N MET A 129 14.46 9.24 -8.28
CA MET A 129 13.69 8.94 -7.06
C MET A 129 13.74 7.44 -6.71
N SER A 130 13.63 6.54 -7.70
CA SER A 130 13.75 5.09 -7.49
C SER A 130 15.10 4.72 -6.88
N ALA A 131 16.20 5.34 -7.33
CA ALA A 131 17.52 5.12 -6.76
C ALA A 131 17.61 5.59 -5.30
N ILE A 132 17.07 6.76 -4.98
CA ILE A 132 17.00 7.26 -3.60
C ILE A 132 16.16 6.31 -2.72
N VAL A 133 15.00 5.88 -3.20
CA VAL A 133 14.13 4.93 -2.49
C VAL A 133 14.84 3.60 -2.24
N ALA A 134 15.57 3.07 -3.21
CA ALA A 134 16.31 1.81 -3.05
C ALA A 134 17.34 1.91 -1.92
N GLU A 135 18.15 2.97 -1.90
CA GLU A 135 19.15 3.15 -0.84
C GLU A 135 18.52 3.37 0.55
N VAL A 136 17.45 4.16 0.62
CA VAL A 136 16.72 4.36 1.87
C VAL A 136 16.11 3.05 2.37
N LEU A 137 15.58 2.22 1.47
CA LEU A 137 15.05 0.90 1.81
C LEU A 137 16.13 -0.07 2.27
N ILE A 138 17.31 -0.09 1.65
CA ILE A 138 18.44 -0.91 2.10
C ILE A 138 18.81 -0.54 3.54
N VAL A 139 18.91 0.76 3.84
CA VAL A 139 19.21 1.22 5.20
C VAL A 139 18.06 0.92 6.16
N TRP A 140 16.81 1.09 5.75
CA TRP A 140 15.64 0.72 6.53
C TRP A 140 15.64 -0.77 6.89
N CYS A 141 15.84 -1.66 5.93
CA CYS A 141 15.87 -3.11 6.13
C CYS A 141 17.04 -3.57 7.00
N SER A 142 18.12 -2.78 7.07
CA SER A 142 19.30 -3.09 7.87
C SER A 142 19.22 -2.57 9.31
N ARG A 143 18.11 -1.93 9.71
CA ARG A 143 18.00 -1.39 11.06
C ARG A 143 17.79 -2.50 12.10
N PRO A 144 18.40 -2.39 13.29
CA PRO A 144 18.24 -3.37 14.35
C PRO A 144 16.85 -3.33 15.03
N ASP A 145 16.07 -2.26 14.84
CA ASP A 145 14.78 -2.02 15.50
C ASP A 145 13.56 -2.24 14.57
N VAL A 146 13.75 -2.71 13.33
CA VAL A 146 12.65 -2.93 12.37
C VAL A 146 11.53 -3.78 12.94
N ASP A 147 11.84 -4.88 13.62
CA ASP A 147 10.82 -5.75 14.21
C ASP A 147 9.98 -5.03 15.26
N GLN A 148 10.59 -4.12 16.03
CA GLN A 148 9.87 -3.32 17.01
C GLN A 148 8.92 -2.33 16.33
N LEU A 149 9.37 -1.70 15.23
CA LEU A 149 8.54 -0.78 14.45
C LEU A 149 7.37 -1.52 13.80
N VAL A 150 7.59 -2.73 13.27
CA VAL A 150 6.53 -3.61 12.73
C VAL A 150 5.51 -3.95 13.81
N LEU A 151 5.95 -4.33 15.01
CA LEU A 151 5.07 -4.64 16.13
C LEU A 151 4.28 -3.41 16.62
N ALA A 152 4.92 -2.24 16.68
CA ALA A 152 4.26 -0.99 17.06
C ALA A 152 3.10 -0.67 16.10
N VAL A 153 3.34 -0.74 14.79
CA VAL A 153 2.26 -0.55 13.79
C VAL A 153 1.19 -1.63 13.91
N ALA A 154 1.58 -2.90 14.04
CA ALA A 154 0.63 -4.01 14.14
C ALA A 154 -0.33 -3.81 15.33
N ARG A 155 0.20 -3.43 16.50
CA ARG A 155 -0.59 -3.14 17.70
C ARG A 155 -1.54 -1.96 17.49
N ARG A 156 -1.04 -0.88 16.89
CA ARG A 156 -1.83 0.32 16.60
C ARG A 156 -2.97 0.03 15.62
N GLU A 157 -2.72 -0.77 14.59
CA GLU A 157 -3.72 -1.08 13.55
C GLU A 157 -4.68 -2.22 13.95
N ALA A 158 -4.32 -3.07 14.91
CA ALA A 158 -5.08 -4.27 15.29
C ALA A 158 -6.58 -4.01 15.59
N PRO A 159 -6.96 -2.99 16.39
CA PRO A 159 -8.38 -2.74 16.67
C PRO A 159 -9.17 -2.40 15.41
N GLY A 160 -8.62 -1.54 14.55
CA GLY A 160 -9.24 -1.16 13.28
C GLY A 160 -9.37 -2.33 12.31
N ARG A 161 -8.33 -3.18 12.22
CA ARG A 161 -8.37 -4.40 11.41
C ARG A 161 -9.39 -5.40 11.93
N LEU A 162 -9.46 -5.63 13.24
CA LEU A 162 -10.46 -6.52 13.84
C LEU A 162 -11.88 -6.04 13.55
N ALA A 163 -12.13 -4.73 13.68
CA ALA A 163 -13.42 -4.15 13.34
C ALA A 163 -13.77 -4.35 11.85
N SER A 164 -12.81 -4.07 10.95
CA SER A 164 -13.00 -4.30 9.51
C SER A 164 -13.31 -5.76 9.18
N ILE A 165 -12.57 -6.70 9.76
CA ILE A 165 -12.77 -8.15 9.54
C ILE A 165 -14.15 -8.58 10.05
N ARG A 166 -14.60 -8.07 11.20
CA ARG A 166 -15.95 -8.35 11.73
C ARG A 166 -17.04 -7.85 10.79
N THR A 167 -16.90 -6.63 10.27
CA THR A 167 -17.83 -6.07 9.28
C THR A 167 -17.86 -6.89 7.99
N ASP A 168 -16.68 -7.28 7.47
CA ASP A 168 -16.58 -8.12 6.28
C ASP A 168 -17.19 -9.51 6.49
N LEU A 169 -16.98 -10.10 7.68
CA LEU A 169 -17.58 -11.38 8.05
C LEU A 169 -19.10 -11.30 8.10
N GLN A 170 -19.64 -10.23 8.68
CA GLN A 170 -21.08 -10.02 8.73
C GLN A 170 -21.66 -9.87 7.31
N ARG A 171 -21.05 -9.03 6.47
CA ARG A 171 -21.47 -8.87 5.07
C ARG A 171 -21.49 -10.21 4.32
N ARG A 172 -20.46 -11.04 4.50
CA ARG A 172 -20.39 -12.37 3.88
C ARG A 172 -21.47 -13.33 4.39
N ARG A 173 -21.82 -13.26 5.68
CA ARG A 173 -22.93 -14.06 6.24
C ARG A 173 -24.26 -13.64 5.63
N ASP A 174 -24.49 -12.34 5.47
CA ASP A 174 -25.70 -11.82 4.85
C ASP A 174 -25.79 -12.25 3.36
N GLU A 175 -24.66 -12.23 2.65
CA GLU A 175 -24.55 -12.75 1.27
C GLU A 175 -24.88 -14.25 1.19
N ILE A 176 -24.34 -15.08 2.10
CA ILE A 176 -24.63 -16.52 2.17
C ILE A 176 -26.12 -16.75 2.41
N ALA A 177 -26.70 -16.10 3.42
CA ALA A 177 -28.13 -16.25 3.75
C ALA A 177 -29.04 -15.86 2.58
N LYS A 178 -28.66 -14.82 1.82
CA LYS A 178 -29.39 -14.41 0.62
C LYS A 178 -29.33 -15.50 -0.47
N LEU A 179 -28.15 -16.06 -0.72
CA LEU A 179 -27.97 -17.12 -1.71
C LEU A 179 -28.70 -18.40 -1.32
N GLU A 180 -28.71 -18.76 -0.03
CA GLU A 180 -29.48 -19.91 0.48
C GLU A 180 -30.99 -19.73 0.26
N ALA A 181 -31.51 -18.52 0.49
CA ALA A 181 -32.91 -18.21 0.21
C ALA A 181 -33.24 -18.29 -1.29
N GLU A 182 -32.32 -17.85 -2.16
CA GLU A 182 -32.48 -17.94 -3.62
C GLU A 182 -32.47 -19.40 -4.09
N ILE A 183 -31.57 -20.24 -3.55
CA ILE A 183 -31.54 -21.69 -3.84
C ILE A 183 -32.88 -22.33 -3.45
N ALA A 184 -33.39 -22.06 -2.24
CA ALA A 184 -34.67 -22.63 -1.79
C ALA A 184 -35.86 -22.22 -2.68
N GLN A 185 -35.87 -20.97 -3.17
CA GLN A 185 -36.88 -20.50 -4.12
C GLN A 185 -36.79 -21.23 -5.46
N LEU A 186 -35.58 -21.39 -6.00
CA LEU A 186 -35.34 -22.11 -7.26
C LEU A 186 -35.68 -23.59 -7.16
N GLU A 187 -35.38 -24.24 -6.03
CA GLU A 187 -35.77 -25.63 -5.76
C GLU A 187 -37.29 -25.80 -5.73
N THR A 188 -37.99 -24.87 -5.08
CA THR A 188 -39.45 -24.85 -5.03
C THR A 188 -40.05 -24.68 -6.43
N LEU A 189 -39.51 -23.75 -7.22
CA LEU A 189 -39.92 -23.53 -8.61
C LEU A 189 -39.67 -24.77 -9.47
N ALA A 190 -38.50 -25.40 -9.35
CA ALA A 190 -38.15 -26.61 -10.10
C ALA A 190 -39.03 -27.81 -9.71
N ALA A 191 -39.41 -27.93 -8.44
CA ALA A 191 -40.39 -28.93 -8.00
C ALA A 191 -41.79 -28.66 -8.58
N GLY A 192 -42.23 -27.39 -8.60
CA GLY A 192 -43.50 -26.98 -9.19
C GLY A 192 -43.57 -27.25 -10.70
N ILE A 193 -42.51 -26.93 -11.44
CA ILE A 193 -42.43 -27.23 -12.89
C ILE A 193 -42.53 -28.74 -13.14
N ARG A 194 -41.78 -29.56 -12.39
CA ARG A 194 -41.82 -31.02 -12.51
C ARG A 194 -43.23 -31.59 -12.32
N ALA A 195 -43.92 -31.14 -11.28
CA ALA A 195 -45.29 -31.57 -10.99
C ALA A 195 -46.28 -31.25 -12.13
N VAL A 196 -46.14 -30.09 -12.77
CA VAL A 196 -46.98 -29.71 -13.92
C VAL A 196 -46.66 -30.56 -15.15
N THR A 197 -45.39 -30.86 -15.41
CA THR A 197 -44.99 -31.68 -16.57
C THR A 197 -45.28 -33.18 -16.41
N GLU A 198 -45.41 -33.68 -15.18
CA GLU A 198 -45.69 -35.10 -14.88
C GLU A 198 -47.20 -35.39 -14.71
N THR A 199 -48.08 -34.39 -14.85
CA THR A 199 -49.53 -34.63 -14.82
C THR A 199 -49.97 -35.25 -16.15
N PRO A 200 -50.43 -36.51 -16.19
CA PRO A 200 -50.77 -37.18 -17.44
C PRO A 200 -52.00 -36.52 -18.07
N GLU A 201 -51.94 -36.26 -19.39
CA GLU A 201 -53.13 -35.95 -20.20
C GLU A 201 -54.21 -36.98 -19.89
N VAL A 202 -55.29 -36.50 -19.26
CA VAL A 202 -56.49 -37.29 -19.03
C VAL A 202 -57.02 -37.67 -20.40
N SER A 203 -56.82 -38.94 -20.74
CA SER A 203 -57.37 -39.60 -21.92
C SER A 203 -58.88 -39.39 -21.95
N HIS A 204 -59.35 -38.54 -22.87
CA HIS A 204 -60.78 -38.39 -23.11
C HIS A 204 -61.29 -39.58 -23.95
N PRO A 205 -62.42 -40.20 -23.54
CA PRO A 205 -62.99 -41.40 -24.16
C PRO A 205 -63.57 -41.17 -25.56
#